data_AF-A0A8D9H6C0-F1
#
_entry.id   AF-A0A8D9H6C0-F1
#
_cell.length_a   1.000
_cell.length_b   1.000
_cell.length_c   1.000
_cell.angle_alpha   90.00
_cell.angle_beta   90.00
_cell.angle_gamma   90.00
#
_symmetry.space_group_name_H-M   'P 1'
#
loop_
_entity.id
_entity.type
_entity.pdbx_description
1 polymer ?
#
loop_
_entity_poly.entity_id
_entity_poly.type
_entity_poly.pdbx_seq_one_letter_code
_entity_poly.pdbx_strand_id
1 'polypeptide(L)'
;MTHDGFLTTLTDVNSFDSPAQSFVSEEGVPNARGRVLGGSSAINAGFYSRADRQFFENSGLGWDLVSVNQSYEWVERAIVFRPQLRTWQSAIRDVLLEVGVHPFNGFTLEHKVGTKIGGSTFDRSGRRQLC
;
A
#
# COMPACT_ATOMS: atom_id res chain seq x y z
N MET A 1 6.36 -15.20 -13.25
CA MET A 1 6.46 -14.78 -11.85
C MET A 1 7.88 -15.06 -11.43
N THR A 2 8.74 -14.06 -11.25
CA THR A 2 9.92 -14.27 -10.41
C THR A 2 9.44 -14.29 -8.97
N HIS A 3 9.91 -15.26 -8.21
CA HIS A 3 9.55 -15.52 -6.82
C HIS A 3 10.05 -14.44 -5.85
N ASP A 4 10.71 -13.41 -6.38
CA ASP A 4 11.50 -12.45 -5.63
C ASP A 4 10.85 -11.07 -5.68
N GLY A 5 10.59 -10.49 -4.50
CA GLY A 5 10.26 -9.06 -4.46
C GLY A 5 9.80 -8.54 -3.10
N PHE A 6 8.68 -9.03 -2.58
CA PHE A 6 8.12 -8.53 -1.32
C PHE A 6 8.37 -9.49 -0.16
N LEU A 7 7.85 -10.72 -0.24
CA LEU A 7 7.97 -11.70 0.84
C LEU A 7 9.44 -12.03 1.13
N THR A 8 10.24 -12.30 0.09
CA THR A 8 11.68 -12.57 0.23
C THR A 8 12.41 -11.43 0.94
N THR A 9 12.10 -10.16 0.61
CA THR A 9 12.69 -8.99 1.29
C THR A 9 12.39 -8.94 2.78
N LEU A 10 11.27 -9.53 3.22
CA LEU A 10 10.88 -9.56 4.64
C LEU A 10 11.36 -10.82 5.36
N THR A 11 11.52 -11.95 4.66
CA THR A 11 11.81 -13.25 5.28
C THR A 11 13.27 -13.67 5.16
N ASP A 12 13.97 -13.25 4.11
CA ASP A 12 15.39 -13.54 3.87
C ASP A 12 16.24 -12.36 4.32
N VAL A 13 16.25 -12.13 5.64
CA VAL A 13 16.94 -11.01 6.27
C VAL A 13 18.16 -11.47 7.05
N ASN A 14 19.23 -10.70 6.96
CA ASN A 14 20.35 -10.76 7.87
C ASN A 14 20.35 -9.52 8.80
N SER A 15 20.97 -9.68 9.95
CA SER A 15 21.00 -8.65 10.99
C SER A 15 21.87 -7.44 10.67
N PHE A 16 22.71 -7.48 9.61
CA PHE A 16 23.76 -6.48 9.39
C PHE A 16 23.46 -5.47 8.29
N ASP A 17 23.06 -5.91 7.10
CA ASP A 17 22.94 -5.05 5.92
C ASP A 17 21.59 -5.16 5.16
N SER A 18 20.71 -6.07 5.55
CA SER A 18 19.41 -6.20 4.89
C SER A 18 18.57 -4.91 5.00
N PRO A 19 17.85 -4.53 3.91
CA PRO A 19 17.00 -3.35 3.87
C PRO A 19 15.74 -3.50 4.72
N ALA A 20 15.40 -4.71 5.16
CA ALA A 20 14.40 -4.97 6.19
C ALA A 20 15.11 -5.38 7.50
N GLN A 21 14.74 -4.72 8.58
CA GLN A 21 15.14 -5.10 9.94
C GLN A 21 13.98 -5.86 10.59
N SER A 22 14.20 -7.13 10.90
CA SER A 22 13.23 -7.95 11.63
C SER A 22 13.23 -7.66 13.13
N PHE A 23 12.07 -7.82 13.75
CA PHE A 23 11.86 -7.78 15.19
C PHE A 23 10.67 -8.67 15.57
N VAL A 24 10.50 -8.95 16.86
CA VAL A 24 9.36 -9.71 17.39
C VAL A 24 8.70 -8.82 18.43
N SER A 25 7.37 -8.71 18.40
CA SER A 25 6.63 -7.95 19.41
C SER A 25 6.71 -8.63 20.79
N GLU A 26 6.30 -7.94 21.85
CA GLU A 26 6.24 -8.52 23.20
C GLU A 26 5.26 -9.70 23.28
N GLU A 27 4.25 -9.72 22.40
CA GLU A 27 3.29 -10.81 22.22
C GLU A 27 3.83 -11.98 21.36
N GLY A 28 5.08 -11.91 20.89
CA GLY A 28 5.72 -12.98 20.13
C GLY A 28 5.42 -12.97 18.63
N VAL A 29 4.88 -11.87 18.06
CA VAL A 29 4.53 -11.79 16.64
C VAL A 29 5.72 -11.27 15.82
N PRO A 30 6.25 -12.03 14.84
CA PRO A 30 7.32 -11.57 13.97
C PRO A 30 6.87 -10.41 13.07
N ASN A 31 7.74 -9.40 12.93
CA ASN A 31 7.46 -8.21 12.14
C ASN A 31 8.77 -7.63 11.55
N ALA A 32 8.66 -6.66 10.65
CA ALA A 32 9.80 -6.03 9.99
C ALA A 32 9.59 -4.54 9.74
N ARG A 33 10.67 -3.77 9.74
CA ARG A 33 10.69 -2.33 9.41
C ARG A 33 11.81 -1.98 8.44
N GLY A 34 11.65 -0.92 7.65
CA GLY A 34 12.66 -0.48 6.69
C GLY A 34 13.95 0.01 7.36
N ARG A 35 15.09 -0.43 6.82
CA ARG A 35 16.46 -0.03 7.15
C ARG A 35 17.21 0.32 5.86
N VAL A 36 16.65 1.26 5.10
CA VAL A 36 17.16 1.72 3.81
C VAL A 36 16.61 3.12 3.52
N LEU A 37 17.24 3.88 2.62
CA LEU A 37 16.69 5.14 2.13
C LEU A 37 15.29 4.91 1.50
N GLY A 38 14.35 5.81 1.79
CA GLY A 38 12.92 5.62 1.50
C GLY A 38 12.16 4.85 2.61
N GLY A 39 12.87 4.29 3.59
CA GLY A 39 12.30 3.61 4.75
C GLY A 39 11.43 2.41 4.37
N SER A 40 10.34 2.19 5.12
CA SER A 40 9.44 1.06 4.84
C SER A 40 8.72 1.14 3.49
N SER A 41 8.64 2.32 2.87
CA SER A 41 8.07 2.46 1.52
C SER A 41 8.89 1.70 0.47
N ALA A 42 10.18 1.46 0.74
CA ALA A 42 11.07 0.70 -0.13
C ALA A 42 10.87 -0.81 -0.06
N ILE A 43 10.25 -1.31 1.02
CA ILE A 43 10.11 -2.75 1.26
C ILE A 43 8.64 -3.20 1.38
N ASN A 44 7.66 -2.29 1.38
CA ASN A 44 6.23 -2.62 1.55
C ASN A 44 5.60 -3.31 0.32
N ALA A 45 4.35 -3.74 0.40
CA ALA A 45 3.63 -4.37 -0.72
C ALA A 45 3.18 -3.40 -1.83
N GLY A 46 3.46 -2.10 -1.69
CA GLY A 46 3.22 -1.08 -2.72
C GLY A 46 1.75 -0.81 -3.06
N PHE A 47 0.81 -1.14 -2.18
CA PHE A 47 -0.58 -0.69 -2.30
C PHE A 47 -0.72 0.74 -1.80
N TYR A 48 -1.45 1.58 -2.54
CA TYR A 48 -1.70 2.97 -2.19
C TYR A 48 -3.22 3.27 -2.12
N SER A 49 -3.60 3.98 -1.06
CA SER A 49 -4.93 4.54 -0.83
C SER A 49 -4.77 5.83 -0.04
N ARG A 50 -5.62 6.81 -0.29
CA ARG A 50 -5.82 7.95 0.61
C ARG A 50 -6.45 7.46 1.92
N ALA A 51 -6.26 8.23 2.98
CA ALA A 51 -6.94 8.03 4.25
C ALA A 51 -8.46 8.21 4.11
N ASP A 52 -9.21 7.57 5.01
CA ASP A 52 -10.65 7.81 5.11
C ASP A 52 -10.96 9.24 5.54
N ARG A 53 -12.07 9.81 5.06
CA ARG A 53 -12.44 11.18 5.40
C ARG A 53 -12.70 11.35 6.91
N GLN A 54 -13.31 10.35 7.54
CA GLN A 54 -13.63 10.41 8.97
C GLN A 54 -12.37 10.43 9.83
N PHE A 55 -11.22 9.95 9.32
CA PHE A 55 -9.95 10.07 10.02
C PHE A 55 -9.62 11.55 10.33
N PHE A 56 -9.77 12.44 9.35
CA PHE A 56 -9.46 13.85 9.54
C PHE A 56 -10.43 14.51 10.53
N GLU A 57 -11.72 14.21 10.37
CA GLU A 57 -12.80 14.73 11.22
C GLU A 57 -12.66 14.26 12.68
N ASN A 58 -12.24 13.01 12.90
CA ASN A 58 -12.13 12.41 14.23
C ASN A 58 -10.76 12.58 14.89
N SER A 59 -9.75 13.09 14.16
CA SER A 59 -8.38 13.23 14.69
C SER A 59 -8.22 14.29 15.78
N GLY A 60 -9.18 15.21 15.92
CA GLY A 60 -9.07 16.36 16.83
C GLY A 60 -8.10 17.46 16.38
N LEU A 61 -7.56 17.35 15.17
CA LEU A 61 -6.63 18.32 14.58
C LEU A 61 -7.35 19.20 13.54
N GLY A 62 -6.96 20.48 13.47
CA GLY A 62 -7.46 21.43 12.48
C GLY A 62 -6.81 21.25 11.10
N TRP A 63 -7.12 20.15 10.41
CA TRP A 63 -6.58 19.87 9.08
C TRP A 63 -7.11 20.86 8.04
N ASP A 64 -6.20 21.49 7.31
CA ASP A 64 -6.55 22.11 6.03
C ASP A 64 -6.68 21.03 4.95
N LEU A 65 -7.92 20.61 4.70
CA LEU A 65 -8.22 19.57 3.72
C LEU A 65 -7.84 19.95 2.29
N VAL A 66 -7.71 21.25 1.98
CA VAL A 66 -7.23 21.71 0.67
C VAL A 66 -5.75 21.36 0.53
N SER A 67 -4.93 21.74 1.50
CA SER A 67 -3.49 21.41 1.54
C SER A 67 -3.24 19.89 1.58
N VAL A 68 -4.07 19.14 2.32
CA VAL A 68 -4.00 17.67 2.35
C VAL A 68 -4.23 17.08 0.96
N ASN A 69 -5.28 17.51 0.25
CA ASN A 69 -5.58 17.01 -1.09
C ASN A 69 -4.47 17.36 -2.10
N GLN A 70 -3.94 18.58 -2.05
CA GLN A 70 -2.82 19.00 -2.90
C GLN A 70 -1.57 18.15 -2.64
N SER A 71 -1.32 17.78 -1.37
CA SER A 71 -0.20 16.92 -0.99
C SER A 71 -0.39 15.50 -1.53
N TYR A 72 -1.59 14.92 -1.42
CA TYR A 72 -1.91 13.63 -2.02
C TYR A 72 -1.68 13.65 -3.53
N GLU A 73 -2.21 14.65 -4.23
CA GLU A 73 -2.04 14.76 -5.68
C GLU A 73 -0.56 14.92 -6.09
N TRP A 74 0.25 15.61 -5.28
CA TRP A 74 1.69 15.74 -5.52
C TRP A 74 2.40 14.38 -5.44
N VAL A 75 2.14 13.59 -4.38
CA VAL A 75 2.69 12.24 -4.24
C VAL A 75 2.19 11.33 -5.37
N GLU A 76 0.90 11.43 -5.69
CA GLU A 76 0.26 10.58 -6.70
C GLU A 76 0.85 10.79 -8.09
N ARG A 77 1.14 12.05 -8.46
CA ARG A 77 1.84 12.37 -9.70
C ARG A 77 3.27 11.84 -9.75
N ALA A 78 3.95 11.77 -8.61
CA ALA A 78 5.34 11.36 -8.55
C ALA A 78 5.50 9.83 -8.62
N ILE A 79 4.71 9.08 -7.85
CA ILE A 79 5.02 7.66 -7.58
C ILE A 79 3.82 6.71 -7.58
N VAL A 80 2.59 7.16 -7.88
CA VAL A 80 1.39 6.29 -7.83
C VAL A 80 0.85 5.99 -9.22
N PHE A 81 0.57 4.71 -9.48
CA PHE A 81 0.09 4.21 -10.76
C PHE A 81 -1.22 3.45 -10.59
N ARG A 82 -2.05 3.47 -11.64
CA ARG A 82 -3.16 2.53 -11.78
C ARG A 82 -2.60 1.14 -12.13
N PRO A 83 -2.80 0.11 -11.29
CA PRO A 83 -2.28 -1.22 -11.57
C PRO A 83 -3.08 -1.91 -12.69
N GLN A 84 -2.41 -2.82 -13.41
CA GLN A 84 -3.09 -3.81 -14.23
C GLN A 84 -3.34 -5.06 -13.38
N LEU A 85 -4.61 -5.42 -13.22
CA LEU A 85 -4.97 -6.61 -12.45
C LEU A 85 -4.45 -7.87 -13.13
N ARG A 86 -3.82 -8.74 -12.34
CA ARG A 86 -3.46 -10.11 -12.74
C ARG A 86 -4.57 -11.08 -12.33
N THR A 87 -4.52 -12.30 -12.85
CA THR A 87 -5.51 -13.37 -12.62
C THR A 87 -5.90 -13.52 -11.14
N TRP A 88 -4.92 -13.56 -10.24
CA TRP A 88 -5.18 -13.70 -8.80
C TRP A 88 -5.95 -12.50 -8.21
N GLN A 89 -5.58 -11.28 -8.57
CA GLN A 89 -6.24 -10.08 -8.06
C GLN A 89 -7.66 -9.93 -8.62
N SER A 90 -7.87 -10.30 -9.89
CA SER A 90 -9.20 -10.37 -10.50
C SER A 90 -10.08 -11.39 -9.79
N ALA A 91 -9.56 -12.57 -9.48
CA ALA A 91 -10.29 -13.59 -8.72
C ALA A 91 -10.69 -13.09 -7.33
N ILE A 92 -9.77 -12.45 -6.59
CA ILE A 92 -10.09 -11.85 -5.28
C ILE A 92 -11.20 -10.80 -5.42
N ARG A 93 -11.09 -9.90 -6.40
CA ARG A 93 -12.14 -8.88 -6.65
C ARG A 93 -13.50 -9.55 -6.84
N ASP A 94 -13.56 -10.60 -7.66
CA ASP A 94 -14.82 -11.27 -8.00
C ASP A 94 -15.40 -12.01 -6.78
N VAL A 95 -14.55 -12.68 -6.00
CA VAL A 95 -14.96 -13.33 -4.73
C VAL A 95 -15.46 -12.32 -3.71
N LEU A 96 -14.79 -11.16 -3.54
CA LEU A 96 -15.25 -10.12 -2.62
C LEU A 96 -16.66 -9.64 -2.97
N LEU A 97 -16.96 -9.50 -4.27
CA LEU A 97 -18.29 -9.15 -4.73
C LEU A 97 -19.28 -10.29 -4.51
N GLU A 98 -18.89 -11.55 -4.76
CA GLU A 98 -19.74 -12.72 -4.55
C GLU A 98 -20.16 -12.88 -3.09
N VAL A 99 -19.27 -12.61 -2.13
CA VAL A 99 -19.56 -12.68 -0.69
C VAL A 99 -20.19 -11.40 -0.11
N GLY A 100 -20.62 -10.48 -0.97
CA GLY A 100 -21.43 -9.32 -0.57
C GLY A 100 -20.67 -8.04 -0.22
N VAL A 101 -19.36 -7.95 -0.51
CA VAL A 101 -18.57 -6.72 -0.27
C VAL A 101 -18.82 -5.70 -1.38
N HIS A 102 -20.00 -5.10 -1.31
CA HIS A 102 -20.50 -4.11 -2.27
C HIS A 102 -20.38 -2.66 -1.76
N PRO A 103 -20.40 -1.65 -2.65
CA PRO A 103 -20.45 -1.76 -4.12
C PRO A 103 -19.07 -2.05 -4.73
N PHE A 104 -19.02 -2.37 -6.03
CA PHE A 104 -17.78 -2.30 -6.79
C PHE A 104 -17.48 -0.84 -7.15
N ASN A 105 -16.47 -0.25 -6.49
CA ASN A 105 -16.07 1.15 -6.66
C ASN A 105 -15.13 1.37 -7.87
N GLY A 106 -14.81 0.32 -8.65
CA GLY A 106 -13.85 0.44 -9.75
C GLY A 106 -12.45 0.79 -9.27
N PHE A 107 -11.72 1.58 -10.07
CA PHE A 107 -10.44 2.16 -9.65
C PHE A 107 -10.66 3.47 -8.90
N THR A 108 -10.16 3.55 -7.67
CA THR A 108 -10.19 4.78 -6.87
C THR A 108 -9.10 4.77 -5.80
N LEU A 109 -8.53 5.95 -5.55
CA LEU A 109 -7.56 6.15 -4.46
C LEU A 109 -8.26 6.42 -3.13
N GLU A 110 -9.53 6.81 -3.14
CA GLU A 110 -10.32 7.09 -1.94
C GLU A 110 -10.57 5.81 -1.12
N HIS A 111 -10.44 5.89 0.20
CA HIS A 111 -10.86 4.80 1.09
C HIS A 111 -12.39 4.82 1.20
N LYS A 112 -13.05 3.75 0.75
CA LYS A 112 -14.50 3.65 0.69
C LYS A 112 -14.96 2.24 1.01
N VAL A 113 -16.14 2.13 1.60
CA VAL A 113 -16.85 0.85 1.78
C VAL A 113 -17.07 0.18 0.42
N GLY A 114 -16.85 -1.14 0.38
CA GLY A 114 -17.03 -1.99 -0.78
C GLY A 114 -15.71 -2.47 -1.39
N THR A 115 -15.79 -3.04 -2.60
CA THR A 115 -14.64 -3.60 -3.31
C THR A 115 -14.04 -2.55 -4.25
N LYS A 116 -12.73 -2.37 -4.24
CA LYS A 116 -12.04 -1.41 -5.14
C LYS A 116 -10.71 -1.92 -5.68
N ILE A 117 -10.24 -1.27 -6.73
CA ILE A 117 -8.87 -1.34 -7.23
C ILE A 117 -8.16 -0.07 -6.73
N GLY A 118 -7.20 -0.21 -5.82
CA GLY A 118 -6.39 0.90 -5.33
C GLY A 118 -5.22 1.26 -6.25
N GLY A 119 -4.45 2.28 -5.84
CA GLY A 119 -3.20 2.64 -6.51
C GLY A 119 -2.08 1.67 -6.19
N SER A 120 -1.02 1.71 -6.99
CA SER A 120 0.23 1.00 -6.70
C SER A 120 1.43 1.91 -6.84
N THR A 121 2.46 1.72 -5.99
CA THR A 121 3.76 2.36 -6.16
C THR A 121 4.72 1.57 -7.06
N PHE A 122 4.23 0.47 -7.66
CA PHE A 122 4.90 -0.21 -8.76
C PHE A 122 4.36 0.29 -10.10
N ASP A 123 5.26 0.64 -11.01
CA ASP A 123 4.90 1.04 -12.37
C ASP A 123 4.42 -0.16 -13.21
N ARG A 124 4.01 0.10 -14.46
CA ARG A 124 3.51 -0.96 -15.36
C ARG A 124 4.55 -2.04 -15.71
N SER A 125 5.84 -1.74 -15.55
CA SER A 125 6.93 -2.71 -15.74
C SER A 125 7.26 -3.49 -14.46
N GLY A 126 6.57 -3.20 -13.35
CA GLY A 126 6.80 -3.81 -12.05
C GLY A 126 7.95 -3.19 -11.27
N ARG A 127 8.47 -2.03 -11.69
CA ARG A 127 9.51 -1.32 -10.95
C ARG A 127 8.89 -0.47 -9.86
N ARG A 128 9.43 -0.59 -8.65
CA ARG A 128 9.04 0.25 -7.51
C ARG A 128 9.53 1.68 -7.74
N GLN A 129 8.65 2.65 -7.52
CA GLN A 129 9.03 4.05 -7.38
C GLN A 129 9.14 4.38 -5.88
N LEU A 130 10.22 5.07 -5.53
CA LEU A 130 10.54 5.47 -4.16
C LEU A 130 10.44 6.99 -4.04
N CYS A 131 10.00 7.45 -2.87
CA CYS A 131 10.25 8.83 -2.43
C CYS A 131 11.63 8.92 -1.76
#